data_AF-A0A383AF33-F1
#
_entry.id   AF-A0A383AF33-F1
#
_cell.length_a   1.000
_cell.length_b   1.000
_cell.length_c   1.000
_cell.angle_alpha   90.00
_cell.angle_beta   90.00
_cell.angle_gamma   90.00
#
_symmetry.space_group_name_H-M   'P 1'
#
loop_
_entity.id
_entity.type
_entity.pdbx_description
1 polymer ?
#
loop_
_entity_poly.entity_id
_entity_poly.type
_entity_poly.pdbx_seq_one_letter_code
_entity_poly.pdbx_strand_id
1 'polypeptide(L)'
;VKATIPENQQVIFVIDGMTCAACVMHVENAFKEIPGVSAASVNLATEKALVEFDPSLTTIVDLTHAVDDAGYHATPDLATLHLNIAGMTCAACVTHVENALTEIPGVISASVNLATERA
;
A
#
# COMPACT_ATOMS: atom_id res chain seq x y z
N VAL A 1 13.53 25.74 5.63
CA VAL A 1 12.55 25.01 6.45
C VAL A 1 12.40 23.64 5.83
N LYS A 2 12.97 22.60 6.45
CA LYS A 2 12.94 21.21 5.95
C LYS A 2 11.50 20.72 6.10
N ALA A 3 10.79 20.47 5.00
CA ALA A 3 9.54 19.73 5.06
C ALA A 3 9.90 18.28 5.43
N THR A 4 9.40 17.83 6.57
CA THR A 4 9.49 16.44 7.02
C THR A 4 8.72 15.58 6.02
N ILE A 5 9.42 14.80 5.20
CA ILE A 5 8.80 13.71 4.43
C ILE A 5 8.34 12.70 5.48
N PRO A 6 7.04 12.36 5.58
CA PRO A 6 6.65 11.27 6.46
C PRO A 6 7.23 9.98 5.88
N GLU A 7 7.97 9.26 6.71
CA GLU A 7 8.46 7.89 6.46
C GLU A 7 7.30 6.86 6.41
N ASN A 8 6.05 7.34 6.50
CA ASN A 8 4.86 6.53 6.52
C ASN A 8 4.34 6.28 5.11
N GLN A 9 4.11 5.01 4.81
CA GLN A 9 3.46 4.54 3.61
C GLN A 9 1.95 4.49 3.81
N GLN A 10 1.21 4.80 2.74
CA GLN A 10 -0.23 4.65 2.68
C GLN A 10 -0.60 3.41 1.88
N VAL A 11 -1.55 2.64 2.40
CA VAL A 11 -2.16 1.52 1.69
C VAL A 11 -3.66 1.54 1.91
N ILE A 12 -4.40 1.17 0.86
CA ILE A 12 -5.83 0.96 0.92
C ILE A 12 -6.07 -0.54 1.02
N PHE A 13 -6.90 -0.96 1.96
CA PHE A 13 -7.42 -2.33 2.04
C PHE A 13 -8.90 -2.34 1.69
N VAL A 14 -9.33 -3.36 0.94
CA VAL A 14 -10.72 -3.79 0.85
C VAL A 14 -11.00 -4.70 2.03
N ILE A 15 -12.07 -4.44 2.78
CA ILE A 15 -12.42 -5.19 3.98
C ILE A 15 -13.73 -5.92 3.77
N ASP A 16 -13.70 -7.25 3.82
CA ASP A 16 -14.90 -8.08 3.77
C ASP A 16 -15.47 -8.34 5.18
N GLY A 17 -16.79 -8.49 5.26
CA GLY A 17 -17.50 -8.87 6.49
C GLY A 17 -17.99 -7.70 7.35
N MET A 18 -17.76 -6.44 6.94
CA MET A 18 -18.33 -5.29 7.62
C MET A 18 -19.81 -5.10 7.26
N THR A 19 -20.69 -5.12 8.26
CA THR A 19 -22.15 -4.97 8.03
C THR A 19 -22.79 -3.83 8.84
N CYS A 20 -22.04 -3.20 9.75
CA CYS A 20 -22.55 -2.11 10.59
C CYS A 20 -21.44 -1.13 11.01
N ALA A 21 -21.83 0.02 11.54
CA ALA A 21 -20.91 1.03 12.06
C ALA A 21 -20.02 0.52 13.22
N ALA A 22 -20.47 -0.48 13.98
CA ALA A 22 -19.64 -1.07 15.02
C ALA A 22 -18.49 -1.91 14.43
N CYS A 23 -18.70 -2.58 13.29
CA CYS A 23 -17.64 -3.30 12.57
C CYS A 23 -16.53 -2.35 12.11
N VAL A 24 -16.91 -1.15 11.64
CA VAL A 24 -15.96 -0.10 11.22
C VAL A 24 -15.01 0.24 12.37
N MET A 25 -15.55 0.54 13.56
CA MET A 25 -14.72 0.88 14.71
C MET A 25 -13.83 -0.29 15.15
N HIS A 26 -14.32 -1.52 15.05
CA HIS A 26 -13.53 -2.71 15.40
C HIS A 26 -12.33 -2.87 14.47
N VAL A 27 -12.54 -2.75 13.16
CA VAL A 27 -11.46 -2.83 12.15
C VAL A 27 -10.48 -1.66 12.28
N GLU A 28 -10.97 -0.44 12.50
CA GLU A 28 -10.07 0.71 12.74
C GLU A 28 -9.18 0.53 13.97
N ASN A 29 -9.73 -0.02 15.05
CA ASN A 29 -8.97 -0.28 16.27
C ASN A 29 -7.95 -1.39 16.04
N ALA A 30 -8.31 -2.46 15.32
CA ALA A 30 -7.39 -3.53 14.98
C ALA A 30 -6.15 -3.00 14.24
N PHE A 31 -6.31 -2.06 13.30
CA PHE A 31 -5.16 -1.40 12.67
C PHE A 31 -4.37 -0.51 13.63
N LYS A 32 -5.04 0.30 14.45
CA LYS A 32 -4.39 1.26 15.37
C LYS A 32 -3.60 0.59 16.49
N GLU A 33 -3.89 -0.67 16.82
CA GLU A 33 -3.16 -1.45 17.82
C GLU A 33 -1.80 -1.97 17.30
N ILE A 34 -1.58 -1.93 15.99
CA ILE A 34 -0.35 -2.45 15.36
C ILE A 34 0.79 -1.43 15.51
N PRO A 35 1.95 -1.84 16.06
CA PRO A 35 3.12 -0.98 16.11
C PRO A 35 3.53 -0.50 14.72
N GLY A 36 3.74 0.81 14.58
CA GLY A 36 4.07 1.43 13.29
C GLY A 36 2.86 1.98 12.53
N VAL A 37 1.62 1.66 12.91
CA VAL A 37 0.45 2.34 12.35
C VAL A 37 0.28 3.71 13.01
N SER A 38 0.25 4.74 12.17
CA SER A 38 0.10 6.14 12.59
C SER A 38 -1.33 6.66 12.44
N ALA A 39 -2.05 6.18 11.43
CA ALA A 39 -3.45 6.48 11.21
C ALA A 39 -4.16 5.33 10.49
N ALA A 40 -5.44 5.12 10.82
CA ALA A 40 -6.32 4.22 10.10
C ALA A 40 -7.73 4.82 10.06
N SER A 41 -8.34 4.84 8.88
CA SER A 41 -9.71 5.31 8.66
C SER A 41 -10.45 4.33 7.76
N VAL A 42 -11.65 3.93 8.17
CA VAL A 42 -12.47 2.95 7.45
C VAL A 42 -13.76 3.61 6.97
N ASN A 43 -14.12 3.34 5.72
CA ASN A 43 -15.36 3.79 5.11
C ASN A 43 -16.23 2.59 4.74
N LEU A 44 -17.34 2.44 5.47
CA LEU A 44 -18.31 1.36 5.26
C LEU A 44 -18.98 1.42 3.88
N ALA A 45 -19.24 2.62 3.35
CA ALA A 45 -19.94 2.76 2.07
C ALA A 45 -19.10 2.29 0.88
N THR A 46 -17.77 2.33 1.01
CA THR A 46 -16.82 1.86 0.00
C THR A 46 -16.15 0.55 0.38
N GLU A 47 -16.41 0.01 1.58
CA GLU A 47 -15.76 -1.17 2.14
C GLU A 47 -14.22 -1.07 2.14
N LYS A 48 -13.70 0.15 2.34
CA LYS A 48 -12.25 0.43 2.24
C LYS A 48 -11.69 0.99 3.53
N ALA A 49 -10.48 0.57 3.87
CA ALA A 49 -9.66 1.10 4.94
C ALA A 49 -8.43 1.79 4.36
N LEU A 50 -8.20 3.06 4.68
CA LEU A 50 -6.94 3.76 4.41
C LEU A 50 -6.08 3.68 5.67
N VAL A 51 -4.88 3.12 5.53
CA VAL A 51 -3.94 2.92 6.63
C VAL A 51 -2.61 3.59 6.30
N GLU A 52 -2.13 4.42 7.24
CA GLU A 52 -0.82 5.05 7.22
C GLU A 52 0.09 4.34 8.22
N PHE A 53 1.16 3.72 7.74
CA PHE A 53 2.06 2.91 8.56
C PHE A 53 3.53 3.12 8.21
N ASP A 54 4.41 2.87 9.17
CA ASP A 54 5.86 2.85 8.99
C ASP A 54 6.30 1.47 8.47
N PRO A 55 6.79 1.36 7.22
CA PRO A 55 7.20 0.10 6.62
C PRO A 55 8.46 -0.51 7.26
N SER A 56 9.17 0.25 8.11
CA SER A 56 10.30 -0.27 8.90
C SER A 56 9.86 -1.03 10.16
N LEU A 57 8.62 -0.80 10.61
CA LEU A 57 8.07 -1.37 11.84
C LEU A 57 6.99 -2.44 11.57
N THR A 58 6.24 -2.30 10.49
CA THR A 58 5.17 -3.25 10.12
C THR A 58 5.07 -3.42 8.61
N THR A 59 4.58 -4.58 8.18
CA THR A 59 4.38 -4.89 6.75
C THR A 59 2.91 -4.98 6.40
N ILE A 60 2.58 -4.87 5.11
CA ILE A 60 1.21 -5.08 4.61
C ILE A 60 0.66 -6.46 5.03
N VAL A 61 1.53 -7.48 5.11
CA VAL A 61 1.13 -8.83 5.55
C VAL A 61 0.73 -8.84 7.02
N ASP A 62 1.49 -8.14 7.88
CA ASP A 62 1.16 -8.02 9.31
C ASP A 62 -0.17 -7.26 9.51
N LEU A 63 -0.39 -6.20 8.73
CA LEU A 63 -1.63 -5.44 8.71
C LEU A 63 -2.83 -6.31 8.30
N THR A 64 -2.68 -7.13 7.25
CA THR A 64 -3.72 -8.08 6.83
C THR A 64 -3.99 -9.12 7.92
N HIS A 65 -2.95 -9.74 8.49
CA HIS A 65 -3.09 -10.76 9.53
C HIS A 65 -3.81 -10.24 10.78
N ALA A 66 -3.49 -9.02 11.22
CA ALA A 66 -4.14 -8.43 12.39
C ALA A 66 -5.66 -8.26 12.21
N VAL A 67 -6.11 -7.97 10.98
CA VAL A 67 -7.54 -7.86 10.67
C VAL A 67 -8.21 -9.23 10.54
N ASP A 68 -7.51 -10.22 9.95
CA ASP A 68 -7.96 -11.62 9.94
C ASP A 68 -8.13 -12.18 11.36
N ASP A 69 -7.20 -11.90 12.27
CA ASP A 69 -7.29 -12.27 13.68
C ASP A 69 -8.45 -11.55 14.41
N ALA A 70 -8.81 -10.35 13.97
CA ALA A 70 -9.98 -9.61 14.44
C ALA A 70 -11.31 -10.13 13.86
N GLY A 71 -11.28 -11.13 12.97
CA GLY A 71 -12.44 -11.79 12.39
C GLY A 71 -12.97 -11.19 11.09
N TYR A 72 -12.17 -10.38 10.39
CA TYR A 72 -12.50 -9.74 9.12
C TYR A 72 -11.45 -10.07 8.07
N HIS A 73 -11.77 -10.00 6.79
CA HIS A 73 -10.77 -10.25 5.76
C HIS A 73 -10.28 -8.93 5.16
N ALA A 74 -8.96 -8.72 5.10
CA ALA A 74 -8.37 -7.49 4.57
C ALA A 74 -7.47 -7.77 3.36
N THR A 75 -7.90 -7.32 2.18
CA THR A 75 -7.12 -7.46 0.95
C THR A 75 -6.55 -6.11 0.53
N PRO A 76 -5.23 -5.95 0.34
CA PRO A 76 -4.67 -4.69 -0.13
C PRO A 76 -5.15 -4.40 -1.57
N ASP A 77 -5.69 -3.20 -1.77
CA ASP A 77 -6.22 -2.70 -3.06
C ASP A 77 -5.04 -2.24 -3.93
N LEU A 78 -4.24 -3.20 -4.39
CA LEU A 78 -3.06 -2.95 -5.22
C LEU A 78 -3.44 -3.02 -6.69
N ALA A 79 -3.26 -1.91 -7.40
CA ALA A 79 -3.37 -1.88 -8.84
C ALA A 79 -2.02 -2.24 -9.49
N THR A 80 -1.98 -3.33 -10.26
CA THR A 80 -0.87 -3.61 -11.17
C THR A 80 -1.10 -2.89 -12.49
N LEU A 81 -0.21 -1.98 -12.87
CA LEU A 81 -0.25 -1.26 -14.13
C LEU A 81 0.95 -1.64 -14.98
N HIS A 82 0.72 -2.19 -16.17
CA HIS A 82 1.79 -2.39 -17.14
C HIS A 82 1.96 -1.17 -18.03
N LEU A 83 3.16 -0.60 -18.02
CA LEU A 83 3.53 0.58 -18.77
C LEU A 83 4.44 0.19 -19.94
N ASN A 84 4.14 0.69 -21.15
CA ASN A 84 5.08 0.59 -22.27
C ASN A 84 6.06 1.76 -22.19
N ILE A 85 7.37 1.47 -22.29
CA ILE A 85 8.40 2.49 -22.17
C ILE A 85 9.16 2.63 -23.47
N ALA A 86 8.83 3.67 -24.23
CA ALA A 86 9.47 3.96 -25.51
C ALA A 86 10.91 4.44 -25.31
N GLY A 87 11.83 3.94 -26.14
CA GLY A 87 13.22 4.42 -26.19
C GLY A 87 14.17 3.78 -25.17
N MET A 88 13.77 2.68 -24.53
CA MET A 88 14.64 1.93 -23.62
C MET A 88 15.67 1.13 -24.42
N THR A 89 16.87 1.69 -24.62
CA THR A 89 17.88 1.11 -25.52
C THR A 89 19.08 0.47 -24.80
N CYS A 90 19.17 0.59 -23.48
CA CYS A 90 20.32 0.12 -22.72
C CYS A 90 19.92 -0.38 -21.33
N ALA A 91 20.71 -1.32 -20.77
CA ALA A 91 20.56 -1.81 -19.41
C ALA A 91 20.62 -0.70 -18.35
N ALA A 92 21.36 0.38 -18.62
CA ALA A 92 21.40 1.55 -17.73
C ALA A 92 20.05 2.29 -17.64
N CYS A 93 19.21 2.22 -18.68
CA CYS A 93 17.87 2.81 -18.66
C CYS A 93 16.93 2.05 -17.72
N VAL A 94 17.11 0.72 -17.58
CA VAL A 94 16.29 -0.12 -16.70
C VAL A 94 16.36 0.38 -15.26
N THR A 95 17.58 0.48 -14.72
CA THR A 95 17.80 0.94 -13.35
C THR A 95 17.32 2.38 -13.14
N HIS A 96 17.52 3.26 -14.11
CA HIS A 96 17.05 4.64 -14.01
C HIS A 96 15.53 4.74 -13.93
N VAL A 97 14.82 3.99 -14.78
CA VAL A 97 13.36 3.99 -14.81
C VAL A 97 12.80 3.31 -13.56
N GLU A 98 13.37 2.18 -13.15
CA GLU A 98 12.91 1.43 -11.97
C GLU A 98 13.04 2.27 -10.69
N ASN A 99 14.18 2.94 -10.51
CA ASN A 99 14.37 3.87 -9.40
C ASN A 99 13.39 5.04 -9.48
N ALA A 100 13.21 5.63 -10.66
CA ALA A 100 12.29 6.75 -10.83
C ALA A 100 10.83 6.36 -10.52
N LEU A 101 10.40 5.14 -10.87
CA LEU A 101 9.06 4.65 -10.54
C LEU A 101 8.93 4.35 -9.03
N THR A 102 9.95 3.77 -8.41
CA THR A 102 9.94 3.42 -6.97
C THR A 102 9.98 4.65 -6.07
N GLU A 103 10.52 5.78 -6.53
CA GLU A 103 10.51 7.06 -5.81
C GLU A 103 9.15 7.77 -5.85
N ILE A 104 8.19 7.32 -6.68
CA ILE A 104 6.88 7.94 -6.78
C ILE A 104 6.04 7.56 -5.54
N PRO A 105 5.50 8.54 -4.79
CA PRO A 105 4.59 8.26 -3.68
C PRO A 105 3.41 7.39 -4.12
N GLY A 106 3.24 6.25 -3.45
CA GLY A 106 2.18 5.27 -3.74
C GLY A 106 2.59 4.10 -4.62
N VAL A 107 3.83 4.09 -5.16
CA VAL A 107 4.37 2.90 -5.85
C VAL A 107 4.98 1.95 -4.82
N ILE A 108 4.40 0.76 -4.71
CA ILE A 108 4.86 -0.28 -3.77
C ILE A 108 6.04 -1.06 -4.35
N SER A 109 6.01 -1.28 -5.65
CA SER A 109 7.06 -1.95 -6.39
C SER A 109 6.96 -1.53 -7.86
N ALA A 110 8.11 -1.35 -8.49
CA ALA A 110 8.22 -1.21 -9.92
C ALA A 110 9.29 -2.20 -10.40
N SER A 111 9.06 -2.84 -11.54
CA SER A 111 10.04 -3.75 -12.14
C SER A 111 10.13 -3.46 -13.62
N VAL A 112 11.32 -3.27 -14.15
CA VAL A 112 11.51 -2.85 -15.54
C VAL A 112 12.20 -3.95 -16.34
N ASN A 113 11.69 -4.25 -17.53
CA ASN A 113 12.23 -5.28 -18.41
C ASN A 113 12.61 -4.68 -19.77
N LEU A 114 13.92 -4.67 -20.06
CA LEU A 114 14.47 -4.17 -21.31
C LEU A 114 14.06 -5.00 -22.53
N ALA A 115 13.98 -6.32 -22.40
CA ALA A 115 13.68 -7.20 -23.54
C ALA A 115 12.23 -7.04 -24.03
N THR A 116 11.33 -6.62 -23.14
CA THR A 116 9.92 -6.38 -23.48
C THR A 116 9.58 -4.90 -23.58
N GLU A 117 10.49 -4.00 -23.21
CA GLU A 117 10.27 -2.54 -23.10
C GLU A 117 9.07 -2.21 -22.17
N ARG A 118 8.92 -2.95 -21.06
CA ARG A 118 7.80 -2.81 -20.11
C ARG A 118 8.26 -2.47 -18.71
N ALA A 119 7.41 -1.74 -17.98
CA ALA A 119 7.47 -1.56 -16.54
C ALA A 119 6.14 -1.97 -15.88
#